data_AF-X1TD22-F1
#
_entry.id   AF-X1TD22-F1
#
_cell.length_a   1.000
_cell.length_b   1.000
_cell.length_c   1.000
_cell.angle_alpha   90.00
_cell.angle_beta   90.00
_cell.angle_gamma   90.00
#
_symmetry.space_group_name_H-M   'P 1'
#
loop_
_entity.id
_entity.type
_entity.pdbx_description
1 polymer ?
#
loop_
_entity_poly.entity_id
_entity_poly.type
_entity_poly.pdbx_seq_one_letter_code
_entity_poly.pdbx_strand_id
1 'polypeptide(L)'
;AQVIGGGAMFRGRAVEKLVEGLPQRRWEEFTECPYEDLKDLKRVHIDTYGHVHVCQGLSIGNIWEFPLSKIVKDYDANSHPICGPLIRGGPALLAKEYNVKHDDEYIDACHLCYLIRLALLDKFPKYLAPRQVYGLE
;
A
#
# COMPACT_ATOMS: atom_id res chain seq x y z
N ALA A 1 31.97 -5.40 -1.47
CA ALA A 1 30.87 -4.48 -1.81
C ALA A 1 29.59 -5.07 -1.23
N GLN A 2 28.84 -4.30 -0.46
CA GLN A 2 27.53 -4.74 0.01
C GLN A 2 26.64 -4.90 -1.23
N VAL A 3 26.12 -6.09 -1.46
CA VAL A 3 25.20 -6.34 -2.57
C VAL A 3 23.89 -5.65 -2.22
N ILE A 4 23.70 -4.43 -2.72
CA ILE A 4 22.42 -3.71 -2.69
C ILE A 4 21.66 -4.13 -3.96
N GLY A 5 21.16 -5.36 -3.98
CA GLY A 5 20.43 -5.91 -5.12
C GLY A 5 19.28 -6.79 -4.63
N GLY A 6 18.05 -6.45 -5.03
CA GLY A 6 16.81 -7.05 -4.53
C GLY A 6 16.34 -6.36 -3.25
N GLY A 7 15.62 -5.23 -3.39
CA GLY A 7 15.13 -4.47 -2.23
C GLY A 7 14.07 -5.25 -1.44
N ALA A 8 14.24 -5.34 -0.13
CA ALA A 8 13.22 -5.90 0.77
C ALA A 8 12.04 -4.91 0.89
N MET A 9 10.81 -5.41 0.90
CA MET A 9 9.61 -4.61 1.11
C MET A 9 9.22 -4.66 2.59
N PHE A 10 9.32 -3.54 3.30
CA PHE A 10 8.95 -3.48 4.72
C PHE A 10 7.45 -3.25 4.88
N ARG A 11 6.72 -4.31 5.24
CA ARG A 11 5.27 -4.31 5.47
C ARG A 11 4.91 -5.27 6.61
N GLY A 12 3.80 -5.03 7.31
CA GLY A 12 3.35 -5.92 8.39
C GLY A 12 4.41 -6.07 9.49
N ARG A 13 4.60 -7.30 9.98
CA ARG A 13 5.57 -7.61 11.05
C ARG A 13 7.01 -7.22 10.74
N ALA A 14 7.40 -7.06 9.47
CA ALA A 14 8.74 -6.58 9.13
C ALA A 14 8.96 -5.14 9.63
N VAL A 15 7.92 -4.30 9.60
CA VAL A 15 7.95 -2.93 10.13
C VAL A 15 8.11 -2.94 11.65
N GLU A 16 7.58 -3.94 12.35
CA GLU A 16 7.68 -4.03 13.81
C GLU A 16 8.97 -4.67 14.31
N LYS A 17 9.54 -5.62 13.55
CA LYS A 17 10.57 -6.53 14.07
C LYS A 17 11.92 -6.40 13.38
N LEU A 18 11.97 -5.82 12.19
CA LEU A 18 13.14 -5.89 11.32
C LEU A 18 13.70 -4.51 10.94
N VAL A 19 13.22 -3.43 11.57
CA VAL A 19 13.61 -2.06 11.20
C VAL A 19 14.87 -1.55 11.90
N GLU A 20 15.22 -2.13 13.04
CA GLU A 20 16.33 -1.68 13.87
C GLU A 20 17.67 -1.80 13.12
N GLY A 21 18.47 -0.72 13.15
CA GLY A 21 19.79 -0.67 12.53
C GLY A 21 19.81 -0.57 11.01
N LEU A 22 18.64 -0.48 10.35
CA LEU A 22 18.56 -0.31 8.90
C LEU A 22 18.66 1.16 8.48
N PRO A 23 19.26 1.44 7.31
CA PRO A 23 19.33 2.79 6.79
C PRO A 23 17.93 3.33 6.51
N GLN A 24 17.70 4.59 6.89
CA GLN A 24 16.46 5.31 6.64
C GLN A 24 16.73 6.51 5.73
N ARG A 25 15.67 6.97 5.07
CA ARG A 25 15.64 8.13 4.19
C ARG A 25 14.44 8.99 4.51
N ARG A 26 14.51 10.25 4.12
CA ARG A 26 13.45 11.21 4.39
C ARG A 26 12.17 10.82 3.69
N TRP A 27 11.05 10.95 4.41
CA TRP A 27 9.75 10.52 3.90
C TRP A 27 9.36 11.20 2.59
N GLU A 28 9.80 12.44 2.37
CA GLU A 28 9.52 13.21 1.16
C GLU A 28 10.15 12.60 -0.10
N GLU A 29 11.14 11.73 0.04
CA GLU A 29 11.78 11.03 -1.08
C GLU A 29 10.92 9.91 -1.66
N PHE A 30 9.92 9.41 -0.92
CA PHE A 30 9.06 8.30 -1.37
C PHE A 30 7.90 8.82 -2.22
N THR A 31 8.23 9.30 -3.42
CA THR A 31 7.30 9.93 -4.37
C THR A 31 6.68 8.97 -5.38
N GLU A 32 7.01 7.68 -5.32
CA GLU A 32 6.45 6.65 -6.20
C GLU A 32 6.38 5.28 -5.51
N CYS A 33 5.64 4.34 -6.10
CA CYS A 33 5.75 2.93 -5.76
C CYS A 33 6.69 2.25 -6.76
N PRO A 34 7.85 1.72 -6.34
CA PRO A 34 8.79 1.10 -7.28
C PRO A 34 8.43 -0.36 -7.63
N TYR A 35 7.30 -0.88 -7.13
CA TYR A 35 6.97 -2.31 -7.20
C TYR A 35 5.67 -2.64 -7.91
N GLU A 36 4.67 -1.76 -7.89
CA GLU A 36 3.34 -2.02 -8.47
C GLU A 36 2.97 -0.92 -9.45
N ASP A 37 2.55 -1.30 -10.66
CA ASP A 37 1.86 -0.41 -11.57
C ASP A 37 0.36 -0.44 -11.24
N LEU A 38 -0.08 0.57 -10.50
CA LEU A 38 -1.47 0.67 -10.04
C LEU A 38 -2.42 1.18 -11.14
N LYS A 39 -1.91 1.63 -12.30
CA LYS A 39 -2.73 2.14 -13.40
C LYS A 39 -2.93 1.09 -14.49
N ASP A 40 -1.86 0.40 -14.88
CA ASP A 40 -1.89 -0.69 -15.87
C ASP A 40 -1.69 -2.04 -15.17
N LEU A 41 -2.74 -2.48 -14.48
CA LEU A 41 -2.71 -3.71 -13.69
C LEU A 41 -2.38 -4.94 -14.55
N LYS A 42 -1.28 -5.62 -14.22
CA LYS A 42 -0.89 -6.90 -14.86
C LYS A 42 -1.37 -8.13 -14.09
N ARG A 43 -1.66 -7.95 -12.80
CA ARG A 43 -2.08 -9.01 -11.88
C ARG A 43 -2.94 -8.41 -10.77
N VAL A 44 -3.69 -9.28 -10.10
CA VAL A 44 -4.34 -9.00 -8.82
C VAL A 44 -4.13 -10.17 -7.89
N HIS A 45 -4.22 -9.92 -6.59
CA HIS A 45 -4.26 -10.95 -5.56
C HIS A 45 -5.70 -11.09 -5.07
N ILE A 46 -6.15 -12.30 -4.77
CA ILE A 46 -7.45 -12.52 -4.14
C ILE A 46 -7.20 -13.26 -2.84
N ASP A 47 -7.72 -12.74 -1.74
CA ASP A 47 -7.61 -13.38 -0.43
C ASP A 47 -8.81 -14.31 -0.13
N THR A 48 -8.75 -14.99 1.01
CA THR A 48 -9.81 -15.90 1.47
C THR A 48 -11.12 -15.20 1.84
N TYR A 49 -11.09 -13.88 2.06
CA TYR A 49 -12.25 -13.05 2.34
C TYR A 49 -12.87 -12.46 1.08
N GLY A 50 -12.31 -12.78 -0.09
CA GLY A 50 -12.77 -12.36 -1.41
C GLY A 50 -12.28 -11.00 -1.85
N HIS A 51 -11.45 -10.30 -1.07
CA HIS A 51 -10.91 -9.01 -1.47
C HIS A 51 -9.97 -9.19 -2.67
N VAL A 52 -10.19 -8.37 -3.70
CA VAL A 52 -9.30 -8.25 -4.86
C VAL A 52 -8.32 -7.13 -4.56
N HIS A 53 -7.04 -7.45 -4.49
CA HIS A 53 -5.97 -6.50 -4.17
C HIS A 53 -5.07 -6.20 -5.36
N VAL A 54 -4.72 -4.92 -5.50
CA VAL A 54 -3.70 -4.45 -6.46
C VAL A 54 -2.31 -4.30 -5.81
N CYS A 55 -2.28 -4.32 -4.48
CA CYS A 55 -1.10 -4.43 -3.62
C CYS A 55 -1.59 -5.01 -2.28
N GLN A 56 -0.78 -5.75 -1.52
CA GLN A 56 -1.22 -6.33 -0.23
C GLN A 56 -1.89 -5.26 0.65
N GLY A 57 -3.18 -5.46 0.98
CA GLY A 57 -3.98 -4.54 1.79
C GLY A 57 -4.72 -3.44 1.02
N LEU A 58 -4.49 -3.29 -0.29
CA LEU A 58 -5.11 -2.28 -1.13
C LEU A 58 -6.17 -2.94 -2.02
N SER A 59 -7.42 -2.94 -1.54
CA SER A 59 -8.55 -3.62 -2.17
C SER A 59 -9.27 -2.72 -3.18
N ILE A 60 -9.63 -3.29 -4.33
CA ILE A 60 -10.39 -2.64 -5.41
C ILE A 60 -11.81 -3.21 -5.56
N GLY A 61 -12.18 -4.18 -4.73
CA GLY A 61 -13.49 -4.84 -4.76
C GLY A 61 -13.47 -6.19 -4.05
N ASN A 62 -14.63 -6.86 -4.02
CA ASN A 62 -14.78 -8.18 -3.43
C ASN A 62 -15.51 -9.14 -4.38
N ILE A 63 -14.93 -10.32 -4.65
CA ILE A 63 -15.48 -11.31 -5.59
C ILE A 63 -16.79 -11.94 -5.13
N TRP A 64 -17.11 -11.85 -3.84
CA TRP A 64 -18.37 -12.31 -3.29
C TRP A 64 -19.50 -11.29 -3.53
N GLU A 65 -19.16 -10.04 -3.82
CA GLU A 65 -20.11 -8.97 -4.14
C GLU A 65 -20.27 -8.78 -5.65
N PHE A 66 -19.17 -8.83 -6.41
CA PHE A 66 -19.16 -8.59 -7.86
C PHE A 66 -18.26 -9.59 -8.59
N PRO A 67 -18.59 -9.98 -9.85
CA PRO A 67 -17.68 -10.79 -10.65
C PRO A 67 -16.31 -10.13 -10.83
N LEU A 68 -15.23 -10.90 -10.74
CA LEU A 68 -13.85 -10.40 -10.89
C LEU A 68 -13.66 -9.57 -12.17
N SER A 69 -14.24 -10.02 -13.29
CA SER A 69 -14.16 -9.32 -14.58
C SER A 69 -14.77 -7.91 -14.51
N LYS A 70 -15.85 -7.73 -13.74
CA LYS A 70 -16.47 -6.42 -13.50
C LYS A 70 -15.59 -5.55 -12.61
N ILE A 71 -15.05 -6.10 -11.52
CA ILE A 71 -14.15 -5.37 -10.61
C ILE A 71 -12.94 -4.81 -11.38
N VAL A 72 -12.29 -5.64 -12.20
CA VAL A 72 -11.12 -5.23 -12.97
C VAL A 72 -11.50 -4.22 -14.07
N LYS A 73 -12.63 -4.42 -14.77
CA LYS A 73 -13.08 -3.51 -15.83
C LYS A 73 -13.46 -2.13 -15.30
N ASP A 74 -14.10 -2.08 -14.13
CA ASP A 74 -14.61 -0.84 -13.54
C ASP A 74 -13.56 -0.13 -12.67
N TYR A 75 -12.38 -0.74 -12.46
CA TYR A 75 -11.30 -0.13 -11.69
C TYR A 75 -10.74 1.11 -12.41
N ASP A 76 -10.88 2.27 -11.76
CA ASP A 76 -10.18 3.50 -12.14
C ASP A 76 -9.25 3.92 -11.00
N ALA A 77 -7.95 3.82 -11.27
CA ALA A 77 -6.91 4.11 -10.31
C ALA A 77 -6.88 5.58 -9.88
N ASN A 78 -7.31 6.52 -10.74
CA ASN A 78 -7.21 7.95 -10.46
C ASN A 78 -8.28 8.42 -9.48
N SER A 79 -9.49 7.86 -9.58
CA SER A 79 -10.61 8.14 -8.66
C SER A 79 -10.55 7.33 -7.37
N HIS A 80 -9.76 6.25 -7.33
CA HIS A 80 -9.60 5.44 -6.14
C HIS A 80 -8.90 6.25 -5.01
N PRO A 81 -9.49 6.35 -3.79
CA PRO A 81 -9.04 7.30 -2.75
C PRO A 81 -7.62 7.03 -2.24
N ILE A 82 -7.13 5.80 -2.35
CA ILE A 82 -5.77 5.42 -1.96
C ILE A 82 -4.82 5.31 -3.17
N CYS A 83 -5.18 4.58 -4.24
CA CYS A 83 -4.33 4.46 -5.44
C CYS A 83 -4.07 5.79 -6.14
N GLY A 84 -5.05 6.70 -6.20
CA GLY A 84 -4.92 7.98 -6.89
C GLY A 84 -3.75 8.82 -6.35
N PRO A 85 -3.70 9.11 -5.04
CA PRO A 85 -2.54 9.78 -4.43
C PRO A 85 -1.23 9.01 -4.63
N LEU A 86 -1.24 7.68 -4.49
CA LEU A 86 -0.04 6.85 -4.68
C LEU A 86 0.53 6.93 -6.10
N ILE A 87 -0.32 7.02 -7.12
CA ILE A 87 0.11 7.17 -8.51
C ILE A 87 0.65 8.58 -8.78
N ARG A 88 0.04 9.61 -8.19
CA ARG A 88 0.43 11.00 -8.45
C ARG A 88 1.72 11.42 -7.74
N GLY A 89 2.03 10.82 -6.60
CA GLY A 89 3.20 11.22 -5.81
C GLY A 89 3.55 10.27 -4.67
N GLY A 90 3.21 8.99 -4.83
CA GLY A 90 3.66 7.93 -3.95
C GLY A 90 3.15 8.04 -2.51
N PRO A 91 3.78 7.29 -1.60
CA PRO A 91 3.44 7.29 -0.19
C PRO A 91 3.53 8.68 0.47
N ALA A 92 4.47 9.52 0.03
CA ALA A 92 4.60 10.90 0.52
C ALA A 92 3.36 11.74 0.20
N LEU A 93 2.83 11.65 -1.03
CA LEU A 93 1.61 12.39 -1.38
C LEU A 93 0.39 11.84 -0.63
N LEU A 94 0.27 10.52 -0.48
CA LEU A 94 -0.82 9.91 0.30
C LEU A 94 -0.85 10.42 1.75
N ALA A 95 0.33 10.53 2.38
CA ALA A 95 0.48 11.07 3.72
C ALA A 95 0.03 12.54 3.81
N LYS A 96 0.47 13.38 2.86
CA LYS A 96 0.11 14.81 2.77
C LYS A 96 -1.38 15.01 2.55
N GLU A 97 -1.97 14.34 1.56
CA GLU A 97 -3.37 14.53 1.18
C GLU A 97 -4.35 14.19 2.31
N TYR A 98 -4.00 13.22 3.15
CA TYR A 98 -4.82 12.84 4.29
C TYR A 98 -4.34 13.38 5.64
N ASN A 99 -3.31 14.21 5.65
CA ASN A 99 -2.71 14.80 6.85
C ASN A 99 -2.46 13.75 7.96
N VAL A 100 -1.86 12.62 7.56
CA VAL A 100 -1.60 11.50 8.46
C VAL A 100 -0.39 11.84 9.33
N LYS A 101 -0.49 11.64 10.65
CA LYS A 101 0.67 11.75 11.54
C LYS A 101 1.63 10.61 11.27
N HIS A 102 2.90 10.94 11.04
CA HIS A 102 3.94 9.98 10.68
C HIS A 102 5.31 10.52 11.11
N ASP A 103 6.31 9.65 11.21
CA ASP A 103 7.71 10.01 11.48
C ASP A 103 8.41 10.62 10.26
N ASP A 104 9.61 11.18 10.44
CA ASP A 104 10.36 11.89 9.39
C ASP A 104 11.14 10.97 8.44
N GLU A 105 11.47 9.74 8.86
CA GLU A 105 12.34 8.84 8.11
C GLU A 105 11.81 7.40 8.06
N TYR A 106 12.03 6.73 6.91
CA TYR A 106 11.63 5.34 6.69
C TYR A 106 12.69 4.60 5.88
N ILE A 107 12.64 3.27 5.94
CA ILE A 107 13.60 2.40 5.23
C ILE A 107 13.34 2.43 3.71
N ASP A 108 12.07 2.27 3.32
CA ASP A 108 11.65 2.22 1.94
C ASP A 108 10.24 2.78 1.74
N ALA A 109 9.82 2.87 0.47
CA ALA A 109 8.49 3.36 0.12
C ALA A 109 7.38 2.43 0.68
N CYS A 110 7.64 1.12 0.79
CA CYS A 110 6.67 0.18 1.35
C CYS A 110 6.43 0.41 2.84
N HIS A 111 7.47 0.74 3.61
CA HIS A 111 7.41 1.02 5.04
C HIS A 111 6.48 2.20 5.29
N LEU A 112 6.74 3.35 4.65
CA LEU A 112 5.88 4.52 4.74
C LEU A 112 4.46 4.19 4.25
N CYS A 113 4.33 3.60 3.06
CA CYS A 113 3.03 3.27 2.47
C CYS A 113 2.18 2.36 3.39
N TYR A 114 2.81 1.38 4.02
CA TYR A 114 2.15 0.48 4.95
C TYR A 114 1.62 1.23 6.18
N LEU A 115 2.46 2.05 6.84
CA LEU A 115 2.07 2.79 8.04
C LEU A 115 1.00 3.85 7.76
N ILE A 116 1.10 4.56 6.63
CA ILE A 116 0.08 5.53 6.22
C ILE A 116 -1.27 4.83 5.96
N ARG A 117 -1.26 3.69 5.26
CA ARG A 117 -2.49 2.92 5.05
C ARG A 117 -3.03 2.34 6.35
N LEU A 118 -2.17 1.88 7.26
CA LEU A 118 -2.60 1.41 8.57
C LEU A 118 -3.33 2.51 9.36
N ALA A 119 -2.79 3.73 9.38
CA ALA A 119 -3.44 4.87 10.03
C ALA A 119 -4.76 5.30 9.36
N LEU A 120 -4.95 4.96 8.08
CA LEU A 120 -6.14 5.28 7.30
C LEU A 120 -7.19 4.16 7.28
N LEU A 121 -6.90 3.02 7.92
CA LEU A 121 -7.71 1.79 7.84
C LEU A 121 -9.17 2.03 8.21
N ASP A 122 -9.42 2.69 9.33
CA ASP A 122 -10.79 2.95 9.82
C ASP A 122 -11.53 4.00 8.98
N LYS A 123 -10.78 4.89 8.28
CA LYS A 123 -11.36 5.88 7.37
C LYS A 123 -11.75 5.27 6.02
N PHE A 124 -11.01 4.26 5.56
CA PHE A 124 -11.21 3.63 4.26
C PHE A 124 -11.32 2.10 4.34
N PRO A 125 -12.21 1.52 5.17
CA PRO A 125 -12.23 0.09 5.45
C PRO A 125 -12.62 -0.77 4.24
N LYS A 126 -13.26 -0.18 3.22
CA LYS A 126 -13.56 -0.87 1.95
C LYS A 126 -12.36 -0.99 1.02
N TYR A 127 -11.43 -0.05 1.11
CA TYR A 127 -10.26 0.05 0.22
C TYR A 127 -8.99 -0.45 0.89
N LEU A 128 -8.97 -0.46 2.22
CA LEU A 128 -7.87 -0.92 3.06
C LEU A 128 -8.35 -2.13 3.85
N ALA A 129 -8.10 -3.31 3.30
CA ALA A 129 -8.67 -4.56 3.76
C ALA A 129 -7.79 -5.74 3.32
N PRO A 130 -7.90 -6.90 3.99
CA PRO A 130 -8.60 -7.10 5.26
C PRO A 130 -7.73 -6.60 6.44
N ARG A 131 -8.26 -6.53 7.67
CA ARG A 131 -7.49 -6.02 8.82
C ARG A 131 -6.27 -6.91 9.14
N GLN A 132 -6.36 -8.20 8.83
CA GLN A 132 -5.33 -9.21 9.07
C GLN A 132 -4.01 -8.92 8.35
N VAL A 133 -4.06 -8.38 7.11
CA VAL A 133 -2.81 -8.03 6.39
C VAL A 133 -2.11 -6.81 6.97
N TYR A 134 -2.79 -6.11 7.88
CA TYR A 134 -2.27 -5.02 8.68
C TYR A 134 -1.85 -5.45 10.09
N GLY A 135 -1.89 -6.75 10.42
CA GLY A 135 -1.53 -7.26 11.75
C GLY A 135 -2.61 -7.03 12.81
N LEU A 136 -3.84 -6.75 12.38
CA LEU A 136 -4.99 -6.55 13.26
C LEU A 136 -5.97 -7.70 13.04
N GLU A 137 -6.53 -8.23 14.15
CA GLU A 137 -7.37 -9.45 14.23
C GLU A 137 -6.61 -10.78 14.27
#